data_AF-A0A2N2NBC4-F1
#
_entry.id   AF-A0A2N2NBC4-F1
#
_cell.length_a   1.000
_cell.length_b   1.000
_cell.length_c   1.000
_cell.angle_alpha   90.00
_cell.angle_beta   90.00
_cell.angle_gamma   90.00
#
_symmetry.space_group_name_H-M   'P 1'
#
loop_
_entity.id
_entity.type
_entity.pdbx_description
1 polymer ?
#
loop_
_entity_poly.entity_id
_entity_poly.type
_entity_poly.pdbx_seq_one_letter_code
_entity_poly.pdbx_strand_id
1 'polypeptide(L)'
;METDSKFFPKWLFTKYVTWQQEIGSKKTIREFANWLDLSPSIISLWLKGKRTPSISSASRIAKRLGSEVFDIIKADEEINSSKIIIKVKGVSSKNEQENTPFSYSGQFPGSSLVKAIIFGWNNLTNEEREYVQKTISEEDNEPPNQD
;
A
#
# COMPACT_ATOMS: atom_id res chain seq x y z
N MET A 1 -8.54 3.46 -7.21
CA MET A 1 -7.24 2.95 -6.71
C MET A 1 -6.50 4.12 -6.08
N GLU A 2 -6.50 4.20 -4.74
CA GLU A 2 -5.62 5.13 -4.03
C GLU A 2 -4.18 4.72 -4.30
N THR A 3 -3.46 5.51 -5.10
CA THR A 3 -2.01 5.35 -5.23
C THR A 3 -1.38 5.83 -3.93
N ASP A 4 -1.28 4.92 -2.96
CA ASP A 4 -0.67 5.19 -1.67
C ASP A 4 0.80 5.57 -1.87
N SER A 5 1.07 6.87 -1.87
CA SER A 5 2.41 7.47 -1.92
C SER A 5 3.07 7.27 -0.57
N LYS A 6 3.41 6.02 -0.28
CA LYS A 6 3.99 5.58 0.99
C LYS A 6 5.19 4.67 0.73
N PHE A 7 6.07 5.08 -0.18
CA PHE A 7 7.21 4.27 -0.56
C PHE A 7 8.23 4.20 0.58
N PHE A 8 8.60 5.36 1.14
CA PHE A 8 9.50 5.42 2.29
C PHE A 8 8.93 4.77 3.57
N PRO A 9 7.68 5.06 3.99
CA PRO A 9 7.08 4.40 5.16
C PRO A 9 7.07 2.87 5.05
N LYS A 10 6.75 2.34 3.86
CA LYS A 10 6.72 0.89 3.60
C LYS A 10 8.11 0.28 3.68
N TRP A 11 9.10 0.90 3.03
CA TRP A 11 10.50 0.45 3.10
C TRP A 11 11.02 0.45 4.54
N LEU A 12 10.75 1.51 5.30
CA LEU A 12 11.17 1.61 6.70
C LEU A 12 10.53 0.52 7.57
N PHE A 13 9.25 0.22 7.34
CA PHE A 13 8.56 -0.87 8.02
C PHE A 13 9.17 -2.24 7.69
N THR A 14 9.50 -2.49 6.42
CA THR A 14 10.20 -3.72 6.02
C THR A 14 11.53 -3.86 6.75
N LYS A 15 12.35 -2.79 6.81
CA LYS A 15 13.62 -2.81 7.55
C LYS A 15 13.45 -3.05 9.04
N TYR A 16 12.42 -2.49 9.65
CA TYR A 16 12.07 -2.77 11.05
C TYR A 16 11.76 -4.27 11.27
N VAL A 17 10.95 -4.88 10.41
CA VAL A 17 10.62 -6.32 10.51
C VAL A 17 11.86 -7.18 10.32
N THR A 18 12.69 -6.89 9.31
CA THR A 18 13.95 -7.60 9.08
C THR A 18 14.88 -7.51 10.29
N TRP A 19 15.03 -6.32 10.87
CA TRP A 19 15.82 -6.11 12.07
C TRP A 19 15.29 -6.90 13.28
N GLN A 20 13.97 -7.02 13.45
CA GLN A 20 13.39 -7.87 14.49
C GLN A 20 13.73 -9.35 14.28
N GLN A 21 13.72 -9.81 13.02
CA GLN A 21 14.09 -11.18 12.65
C GLN A 21 15.56 -11.46 12.95
N GLU A 22 16.46 -10.52 12.63
CA GLU A 22 17.90 -10.63 12.89
C GLU A 22 18.22 -10.74 14.39
N ILE A 23 17.49 -10.00 15.24
CA ILE A 23 17.67 -10.06 16.70
C ILE A 23 17.04 -11.33 17.30
N GLY A 24 16.10 -11.98 16.60
CA GLY A 24 15.40 -13.17 17.09
C GLY A 24 14.41 -12.89 18.21
N SER A 25 13.99 -11.63 18.41
CA SER A 25 12.96 -11.28 19.40
C SER A 25 12.08 -10.12 18.92
N LYS A 26 10.83 -10.12 19.38
CA LYS A 26 9.91 -9.00 19.12
C LYS A 26 10.39 -7.78 19.89
N LYS A 27 10.88 -6.79 19.14
CA LYS A 27 11.34 -5.51 19.66
C LYS A 27 10.33 -4.40 19.36
N THR A 28 10.36 -3.33 20.13
CA THR A 28 9.44 -2.19 19.97
C THR A 28 10.01 -1.16 18.99
N ILE A 29 9.15 -0.29 18.46
CA ILE A 29 9.57 0.87 17.64
C ILE A 29 10.55 1.77 18.40
N ARG A 30 10.40 1.88 19.73
CA ARG A 30 11.30 2.65 20.58
C ARG A 30 12.71 2.05 20.60
N GLU A 31 12.82 0.74 20.71
CA GLU A 31 14.12 0.04 20.64
C GLU A 31 14.76 0.18 19.26
N PHE A 32 13.96 0.08 18.19
CA PHE A 32 14.44 0.32 16.83
C PHE A 32 14.94 1.75 16.63
N ALA A 33 14.20 2.74 17.13
CA ALA A 33 14.60 4.14 17.07
C ALA A 33 15.92 4.39 17.81
N ASN A 34 16.08 3.80 18.99
CA ASN A 34 17.32 3.87 19.76
C ASN A 34 18.50 3.24 19.00
N TRP A 35 18.28 2.10 18.34
CA TRP A 35 19.31 1.43 17.53
C TRP A 35 19.78 2.30 16.33
N LEU A 36 18.85 3.08 15.76
CA LEU A 36 19.12 4.06 14.70
C LEU A 36 19.67 5.41 15.21
N ASP A 37 19.81 5.61 16.53
CA ASP A 37 20.17 6.89 17.14
C ASP A 37 19.21 8.05 16.77
N LEU A 38 17.91 7.74 16.85
CA LEU A 38 16.81 8.66 16.52
C LEU A 38 15.71 8.63 17.59
N SER A 39 14.90 9.69 17.64
CA SER A 39 13.78 9.75 18.59
C SER A 39 12.60 8.86 18.14
N PRO A 40 11.92 8.15 19.07
CA PRO A 40 10.78 7.29 18.72
C PRO A 40 9.64 8.04 18.00
N SER A 41 9.46 9.32 18.34
CA SER A 41 8.45 10.18 17.73
C SER A 41 8.73 10.43 16.26
N ILE A 42 9.99 10.59 15.85
CA ILE A 42 10.35 10.85 14.45
C ILE A 42 10.08 9.62 13.58
N ILE A 43 10.46 8.43 14.08
CA ILE A 43 10.18 7.15 13.40
C ILE A 43 8.67 6.95 13.26
N SER A 44 7.90 7.25 14.31
CA SER A 44 6.44 7.11 14.27
C SER A 44 5.80 8.04 13.24
N LEU A 45 6.30 9.27 13.07
CA LEU A 45 5.83 10.20 12.05
C LEU A 45 6.15 9.70 10.63
N TRP A 46 7.34 9.14 10.44
CA TRP A 46 7.78 8.58 9.16
C TRP A 46 7.01 7.33 8.77
N LEU A 47 6.78 6.39 9.68
CA LEU A 47 5.97 5.18 9.41
C LEU A 47 4.52 5.53 9.04
N LYS A 48 4.00 6.66 9.53
CA LYS A 48 2.67 7.17 9.16
C LYS A 48 2.67 7.94 7.83
N GLY A 49 3.83 8.18 7.23
CA GLY A 49 3.97 9.04 6.05
C GLY A 49 3.63 10.51 6.32
N LYS A 50 3.66 10.95 7.57
CA LYS A 50 3.31 12.34 7.94
C LYS A 50 4.47 13.32 7.75
N ARG A 51 5.70 12.80 7.69
CA ARG A 51 6.91 13.56 7.39
C ARG A 51 7.88 12.70 6.60
N THR A 52 8.70 13.37 5.79
CA THR A 52 9.88 12.82 5.13
C THR A 52 11.11 13.08 6.00
N PRO A 53 12.08 12.16 6.10
CA PRO A 53 13.35 12.41 6.78
C PRO A 53 14.13 13.55 6.11
N SER A 54 14.81 14.36 6.93
CA SER A 54 15.79 15.33 6.42
C SER A 54 17.09 14.61 6.01
N ILE A 55 17.93 15.27 5.22
CA ILE A 55 19.26 14.75 4.81
C ILE A 55 20.09 14.31 6.03
N SER A 56 20.10 15.11 7.11
CA SER A 56 20.83 14.76 8.34
C SER A 56 20.28 13.49 8.99
N SER A 57 18.95 13.33 9.02
CA SER A 57 18.31 12.13 9.56
C SER A 57 18.53 10.91 8.67
N ALA A 58 18.45 11.07 7.34
CA ALA A 58 18.74 10.03 6.37
C ALA A 58 20.18 9.51 6.50
N SER A 59 21.14 10.41 6.72
CA SER A 59 22.54 10.04 6.98
C SER A 59 22.70 9.15 8.23
N ARG A 60 21.93 9.41 9.30
CA ARG A 60 21.97 8.55 10.51
C ARG A 60 21.40 7.17 10.24
N ILE A 61 20.29 7.10 9.51
CA ILE A 61 19.68 5.84 9.10
C ILE A 61 20.64 5.06 8.20
N ALA A 62 21.31 5.74 7.27
CA ALA A 62 22.23 5.13 6.31
C ALA A 62 23.41 4.41 6.98
N LYS A 63 23.87 4.89 8.14
CA LYS A 63 24.93 4.23 8.93
C LYS A 63 24.55 2.83 9.40
N ARG A 64 23.25 2.54 9.52
CA ARG A 64 22.72 1.27 10.05
C ARG A 64 22.02 0.42 8.99
N LEU A 65 21.25 1.05 8.11
CA LEU A 65 20.44 0.37 7.09
C LEU A 65 21.06 0.41 5.69
N GLY A 66 22.10 1.22 5.47
CA GLY A 66 22.75 1.38 4.17
C GLY A 66 22.32 2.62 3.39
N SER A 67 23.06 2.94 2.33
CA SER A 67 22.85 4.15 1.51
C SER A 67 21.58 4.12 0.66
N GLU A 68 20.96 2.95 0.49
CA GLU A 68 19.69 2.79 -0.25
C GLU A 68 18.60 3.75 0.27
N VAL A 69 18.67 4.17 1.54
CA VAL A 69 17.72 5.12 2.13
C VAL A 69 17.60 6.42 1.33
N PHE A 70 18.68 6.89 0.71
CA PHE A 70 18.66 8.10 -0.10
C PHE A 70 17.89 7.90 -1.42
N ASP A 71 18.04 6.73 -2.04
CA ASP A 71 17.32 6.38 -3.27
C ASP A 71 15.82 6.27 -3.00
N ILE A 72 15.46 5.65 -1.88
CA ILE A 72 14.05 5.52 -1.45
C ILE A 72 13.43 6.89 -1.16
N ILE A 73 14.16 7.80 -0.49
CA ILE A 73 13.67 9.16 -0.21
C ILE A 73 13.46 9.93 -1.51
N LYS A 74 14.43 9.86 -2.43
CA LYS A 74 14.35 10.54 -3.73
C LYS A 74 13.16 10.03 -4.55
N ALA A 75 12.95 8.72 -4.58
CA ALA A 75 11.80 8.13 -5.26
C ALA A 75 10.46 8.61 -4.65
N ASP A 76 10.38 8.73 -3.32
CA ASP A 76 9.20 9.25 -2.63
C ASP A 76 8.92 10.73 -2.99
N GLU A 77 9.97 11.55 -3.10
CA GLU A 77 9.87 12.96 -3.52
C GLU A 77 9.40 13.13 -4.97
N GLU A 78 9.88 12.30 -5.91
CA GLU A 78 9.48 12.34 -7.32
C GLU A 78 8.00 12.00 -7.52
N ILE A 79 7.49 11.01 -6.78
CA ILE A 79 6.08 10.62 -6.79
C ILE A 79 5.22 11.76 -6.23
N ASN A 80 5.64 12.36 -5.11
CA ASN A 80 4.91 13.46 -4.49
C ASN A 80 4.88 14.71 -5.38
N SER A 81 5.97 15.02 -6.06
CA SER A 81 6.07 16.14 -7.01
C SER A 81 5.14 15.94 -8.22
N SER A 82 5.05 14.71 -8.73
CA SER A 82 4.18 14.37 -9.87
C SER A 82 2.69 14.53 -9.54
N LYS A 83 2.27 14.25 -8.29
CA LYS A 83 0.88 14.45 -7.85
C LYS A 83 0.44 15.92 -7.86
N ILE A 84 1.36 16.85 -7.61
CA ILE A 84 1.06 18.29 -7.61
C ILE A 84 0.68 18.75 -9.03
N ILE A 85 1.39 18.29 -10.06
CA ILE A 85 1.15 18.70 -11.45
C ILE A 85 -0.24 18.27 -11.96
N ILE A 86 -0.72 17.08 -11.56
CA ILE A 86 -2.07 16.61 -11.92
C ILE A 86 -3.15 17.49 -11.26
N LYS A 87 -2.91 17.96 -10.03
CA LYS A 87 -3.87 18.78 -9.30
C LYS A 87 -3.95 20.22 -9.81
N VAL A 88 -2.85 20.77 -10.34
CA VAL A 88 -2.81 22.15 -10.87
C VAL A 88 -3.54 22.29 -12.22
N LYS A 89 -3.66 21.22 -13.03
CA LYS A 89 -4.48 21.22 -14.26
C LYS A 89 -5.98 21.00 -14.03
N GLY A 90 -6.42 20.83 -12.79
CA GLY A 90 -7.80 20.47 -12.44
C GLY A 90 -8.54 21.49 -11.56
N VAL A 91 -8.29 22.80 -11.71
CA VAL A 91 -9.15 23.81 -11.06
C VAL A 91 -10.43 23.99 -11.88
N SER A 92 -11.43 23.16 -11.59
CA SER A 92 -12.83 23.56 -11.43
C SER A 92 -13.69 22.31 -11.31
N SER A 93 -13.98 21.89 -10.08
CA SER A 93 -15.36 21.58 -9.73
C SER A 93 -15.52 21.74 -8.23
N LYS A 94 -16.53 22.53 -7.92
CA LYS A 94 -16.90 23.00 -6.59
C LYS A 94 -17.39 21.83 -5.73
N ASN A 95 -17.18 22.01 -4.43
CA ASN A 95 -17.86 21.41 -3.29
C ASN A 95 -19.19 20.71 -3.58
N GLU A 96 -19.42 19.55 -2.97
CA GLU A 96 -20.40 19.44 -1.90
C GLU A 96 -20.24 18.13 -1.14
N GLN A 97 -20.35 18.24 0.18
CA GLN A 97 -20.46 17.14 1.10
C GLN A 97 -21.83 16.52 0.90
N GLU A 98 -21.93 15.21 0.69
CA GLU A 98 -23.03 14.43 1.27
C GLU A 98 -22.51 13.08 1.77
N ASN A 99 -22.77 12.88 3.06
CA ASN A 99 -22.61 11.63 3.77
C ASN A 99 -23.51 10.56 3.15
N THR A 100 -22.96 9.38 2.84
CA THR A 100 -23.69 8.13 3.07
C THR A 100 -22.75 7.04 3.60
N PRO A 101 -23.12 6.34 4.68
CA PRO A 101 -22.38 5.16 5.13
C PRO A 101 -22.86 3.97 4.30
N PHE A 102 -22.03 3.50 3.36
CA PHE A 102 -22.37 2.27 2.63
C PHE A 102 -21.97 1.05 3.47
N SER A 103 -22.91 0.58 4.30
CA SER A 103 -22.86 -0.75 4.90
C SER A 103 -23.31 -1.77 3.87
N TYR A 104 -22.37 -2.58 3.34
CA TYR A 104 -22.71 -3.74 2.51
C TYR A 104 -22.94 -4.97 3.39
N SER A 105 -24.19 -5.17 3.82
CA SER A 105 -24.69 -6.49 4.20
C SER A 105 -25.48 -7.02 3.01
N GLY A 106 -24.78 -7.64 2.06
CA GLY A 106 -25.37 -8.19 0.86
C GLY A 106 -24.56 -9.38 0.37
N GLN A 107 -25.17 -10.55 0.50
CA GLN A 107 -24.74 -11.77 -0.18
C GLN A 107 -24.87 -11.51 -1.68
N PHE A 108 -23.73 -11.45 -2.39
CA PHE A 108 -23.72 -11.27 -3.84
C PHE A 108 -23.66 -12.64 -4.52
N PRO A 109 -24.77 -13.12 -5.10
CA PRO A 109 -24.71 -14.13 -6.14
C PRO A 109 -24.35 -13.42 -7.45
N GLY A 110 -23.24 -13.81 -8.07
CA GLY A 110 -22.88 -13.36 -9.41
C GLY A 110 -21.68 -12.43 -9.48
N SER A 111 -20.65 -12.93 -10.14
CA SER A 111 -19.49 -12.21 -10.70
C SER A 111 -18.20 -12.18 -9.86
N SER A 112 -17.64 -13.37 -9.66
CA SER A 112 -16.26 -13.58 -9.22
C SER A 112 -15.21 -13.12 -10.25
N LEU A 113 -15.57 -12.98 -11.53
CA LEU A 113 -14.70 -12.44 -12.58
C LEU A 113 -14.32 -10.97 -12.34
N VAL A 114 -15.27 -10.16 -11.86
CA VAL A 114 -15.02 -8.74 -11.55
C VAL A 114 -14.06 -8.58 -10.37
N LYS A 115 -14.10 -9.48 -9.38
CA LYS A 115 -13.11 -9.50 -8.29
C LYS A 115 -11.70 -9.88 -8.77
N ALA A 116 -11.57 -10.83 -9.69
CA ALA A 116 -10.27 -11.23 -10.23
C ALA A 116 -9.60 -10.11 -11.05
N ILE A 117 -10.39 -9.35 -11.81
CA ILE A 117 -9.92 -8.20 -12.61
C ILE A 117 -9.53 -7.02 -11.70
N ILE A 118 -10.26 -6.78 -10.60
CA ILE A 118 -10.03 -5.62 -9.73
C ILE A 118 -8.91 -5.86 -8.70
N PHE A 119 -8.79 -7.06 -8.12
CA PHE A 119 -7.85 -7.33 -7.00
C PHE A 119 -6.55 -8.02 -7.41
N GLY A 120 -6.47 -8.54 -8.65
CA GLY A 120 -5.31 -9.23 -9.18
C GLY A 120 -5.20 -10.69 -8.72
N TRP A 121 -4.97 -11.59 -9.68
CA TRP A 121 -5.01 -13.05 -9.50
C TRP A 121 -4.14 -13.59 -8.35
N ASN A 122 -3.03 -12.92 -8.05
CA ASN A 122 -2.06 -13.35 -7.04
C ASN A 122 -2.50 -13.14 -5.59
N ASN A 123 -3.54 -12.33 -5.34
CA ASN A 123 -4.06 -12.07 -4.00
C ASN A 123 -5.28 -12.92 -3.64
N LEU A 124 -5.78 -13.74 -4.58
CA LEU A 124 -6.88 -14.67 -4.32
C LEU A 124 -6.37 -15.87 -3.54
N THR A 125 -7.17 -16.35 -2.58
CA THR A 125 -6.97 -17.64 -1.92
C THR A 125 -7.18 -18.79 -2.92
N ASN A 126 -6.69 -19.99 -2.58
CA ASN A 126 -6.81 -21.14 -3.48
C ASN A 126 -8.27 -21.51 -3.78
N GLU A 127 -9.15 -21.43 -2.78
CA GLU A 127 -10.59 -21.71 -2.91
C GLU A 127 -11.27 -20.71 -3.87
N GLU A 128 -10.90 -19.43 -3.79
CA GLU A 128 -11.45 -18.40 -4.68
C GLU A 128 -10.96 -18.55 -6.13
N ARG A 129 -9.71 -18.98 -6.33
CA ARG A 129 -9.17 -19.25 -7.67
C ARG A 129 -9.86 -20.43 -8.33
N GLU A 130 -10.13 -21.49 -7.56
CA GLU A 130 -10.83 -22.69 -8.03
C GLU A 130 -12.26 -22.35 -8.45
N TYR A 131 -12.96 -21.52 -7.67
CA TYR A 131 -14.31 -21.05 -8.03
C TYR A 131 -14.31 -20.24 -9.34
N VAL A 132 -13.35 -19.31 -9.51
CA VAL A 132 -13.24 -18.51 -10.75
C VAL A 132 -12.97 -19.41 -11.97
N GLN A 133 -12.06 -20.37 -11.84
CA GLN A 133 -11.77 -21.33 -12.92
C GLN A 133 -13.00 -22.18 -13.29
N LYS A 134 -13.75 -22.63 -12.28
CA LYS A 134 -14.98 -23.39 -12.50
C LYS A 134 -16.04 -22.56 -13.24
N THR A 135 -16.23 -21.30 -12.84
CA THR A 135 -17.21 -20.41 -13.49
C THR A 135 -16.86 -20.10 -14.95
N ILE A 136 -15.58 -19.91 -15.28
CA ILE A 136 -15.14 -19.70 -16.68
C ILE A 136 -15.41 -20.95 -17.52
N SER A 137 -15.28 -22.14 -16.94
CA SER A 137 -15.49 -23.41 -17.64
C SER A 137 -16.97 -23.75 -17.86
N GLU A 138 -17.87 -23.18 -17.06
CA GLU A 138 -19.33 -23.40 -17.17
C GLU A 138 -19.99 -22.45 -18.17
N GLU A 139 -19.39 -21.29 -18.48
CA GLU A 139 -19.95 -20.27 -19.39
C GLU A 139 -19.92 -20.66 -20.89
N ASP A 140 -19.08 -21.65 -21.27
CA ASP A 140 -18.99 -22.16 -22.64
C ASP A 140 -20.02 -23.26 -22.99
N ASN A 141 -20.93 -23.62 -22.07
CA ASN A 141 -21.94 -24.68 -22.26
C ASN A 141 -23.40 -24.18 -22.23
N GLU A 142 -23.67 -22.92 -22.55
CA GLU A 142 -25.06 -22.49 -22.80
C GLU A 142 -25.52 -22.98 -24.18
N PRO A 143 -26.52 -23.87 -24.27
CA PRO A 143 -27.06 -24.26 -25.57
C PRO A 143 -27.70 -23.03 -26.22
N PRO A 144 -27.50 -22.81 -27.54
CA PRO A 144 -28.04 -21.65 -28.21
C PRO A 144 -29.56 -21.63 -28.08
N ASN A 145 -30.05 -20.52 -27.54
CA ASN A 145 -31.45 -20.22 -27.36
C ASN A 145 -32.18 -20.41 -28.71
N GLN A 146 -33.06 -21.41 -28.79
CA GLN A 146 -33.86 -21.67 -29.98
C GLN A 146 -35.08 -20.75 -29.94
N ASP A 147 -35.02 -19.66 -30.70
CA ASP A 147 -36.21 -18.93 -31.18
C ASP A 147 -36.90 -19.70 -32.33
#